data_AF-A0A2U3Q3P8-F1
#
_entry.id   AF-A0A2U3Q3P8-F1
#
_cell.length_a   1.000
_cell.length_b   1.000
_cell.length_c   1.000
_cell.angle_alpha   90.00
_cell.angle_beta   90.00
_cell.angle_gamma   90.00
#
_symmetry.space_group_name_H-M   'P 1'
#
loop_
_entity.id
_entity.type
_entity.pdbx_description
1 polymer ?
#
loop_
_entity_poly.entity_id
_entity_poly.type
_entity_poly.pdbx_seq_one_letter_code
_entity_poly.pdbx_strand_id
1 'polypeptide(L)' 'MLRESGFASVRAEAQRRLYSVDVAGLRAVDAWIGQFRNFWEPKLDALATEIARGKRERRNAPINKRSGKRA' A
#
# COMPACT_ATOMS: atom_id res chain seq x y z
N MET A 1 -22.17 -4.57 12.74
CA MET A 1 -21.46 -4.14 11.51
C MET A 1 -20.53 -5.19 10.88
N LEU A 2 -19.64 -5.92 11.57
CA LEU A 2 -18.83 -7.00 10.91
C LEU A 2 -19.64 -8.23 10.44
N ARG A 3 -20.68 -8.61 11.18
CA ARG A 3 -21.57 -9.73 10.83
C ARG A 3 -22.52 -9.41 9.66
N GLU A 4 -22.95 -8.16 9.56
CA GLU A 4 -23.88 -7.68 8.52
C GLU A 4 -23.19 -7.49 7.16
N SER A 5 -21.87 -7.32 7.16
CA SER A 5 -21.06 -7.11 5.96
C SER A 5 -20.45 -8.39 5.39
N GLY A 6 -20.82 -9.56 5.91
CA GLY A 6 -20.36 -10.86 5.39
C GLY A 6 -18.92 -11.24 5.76
N PHE A 7 -18.29 -10.55 6.72
CA PHE A 7 -16.91 -10.82 7.15
C PHE A 7 -16.78 -11.79 8.32
N ALA A 8 -17.88 -12.08 9.02
CA ALA A 8 -17.86 -12.97 10.18
C ALA A 8 -19.12 -13.84 10.23
N SER A 9 -18.92 -15.16 10.30
CA SER A 9 -19.97 -16.12 10.59
C SER A 9 -20.07 -16.34 12.10
N VAL A 10 -21.30 -16.41 12.62
CA VAL A 10 -21.58 -16.65 14.04
C VAL A 10 -22.28 -17.98 14.18
N ARG A 11 -21.63 -18.93 14.84
CA ARG A 11 -22.24 -20.18 15.30
C ARG A 11 -22.50 -20.05 16.80
N ALA A 12 -23.76 -20.15 17.20
CA ALA A 12 -24.11 -20.22 18.61
C ALA A 12 -23.85 -21.65 19.10
N GLU A 13 -23.02 -21.80 20.13
CA GLU A 13 -22.76 -23.08 20.78
C GLU A 13 -23.09 -22.93 22.28
N ALA A 14 -24.25 -23.46 22.68
CA ALA A 14 -24.82 -23.31 24.01
C ALA A 14 -24.83 -21.85 24.50
N GLN A 15 -24.21 -21.53 25.65
CA GLN A 15 -24.17 -20.17 26.19
C GLN A 15 -23.07 -19.27 25.58
N ARG A 16 -22.30 -19.75 24.60
CA ARG A 16 -21.14 -19.03 24.04
C ARG A 16 -21.36 -18.68 22.57
N ARG A 17 -20.93 -17.48 22.19
CA ARG A 17 -20.92 -17.01 20.79
C ARG A 17 -19.51 -17.16 20.25
N LEU A 18 -19.32 -18.04 19.26
CA LEU A 18 -18.07 -18.18 18.53
C LEU A 18 -18.12 -17.31 17.27
N TYR A 19 -17.14 -16.44 17.11
CA TYR A 19 -16.97 -15.57 15.95
C TYR A 19 -15.80 -16.11 15.12
N SER A 20 -16.09 -16.63 13.93
CA SER A 20 -15.06 -16.98 12.96
C SER A 20 -14.99 -15.93 11.86
N VAL A 21 -13.77 -15.50 11.53
CA VAL A 21 -13.53 -14.68 10.34
C VAL A 21 -13.82 -15.53 9.12
N ASP A 22 -14.73 -15.06 8.27
CA ASP A 22 -15.09 -15.78 7.05
C ASP A 22 -14.02 -15.54 5.98
N VAL A 23 -13.25 -16.61 5.69
CA VAL A 23 -12.22 -16.61 4.65
C VAL A 23 -12.82 -16.30 3.28
N ALA A 24 -14.10 -16.62 3.03
CA ALA A 24 -14.76 -16.30 1.77
C ALA A 24 -15.00 -14.80 1.62
N GLY A 25 -15.41 -14.11 2.69
CA GLY A 25 -15.57 -12.65 2.71
C GLY A 25 -14.25 -11.91 2.45
N LEU A 26 -13.14 -12.42 2.99
CA LEU A 26 -11.81 -11.88 2.73
C LEU A 26 -11.37 -12.05 1.26
N ARG A 27 -11.69 -13.18 0.63
CA ARG A 27 -11.37 -13.41 -0.80
C ARG A 27 -12.11 -12.46 -1.74
N ALA A 28 -13.36 -12.13 -1.42
CA ALA A 28 -14.13 -11.16 -2.22
C ALA A 28 -13.50 -9.77 -2.18
N VAL A 29 -13.03 -9.33 -1.01
CA VAL A 29 -12.29 -8.07 -0.87
C VAL A 29 -10.95 -8.12 -1.57
N ASP A 30 -10.20 -9.21 -1.43
CA ASP A 30 -8.92 -9.36 -2.10
C ASP A 30 -9.07 -9.34 -3.63
N ALA A 31 -10.10 -9.99 -4.18
CA ALA A 31 -10.41 -9.95 -5.61
C ALA A 31 -10.84 -8.55 -6.09
N TRP A 32 -11.57 -7.81 -5.26
CA TRP A 32 -11.94 -6.42 -5.56
C TRP A 32 -10.71 -5.50 -5.51
N ILE A 33 -9.90 -5.57 -4.45
CA ILE A 33 -8.68 -4.76 -4.30
C ILE A 33 -7.65 -5.12 -5.39
N GLY A 34 -7.54 -6.40 -5.77
CA GLY A 34 -6.65 -6.87 -6.82
C GLY A 34 -6.84 -6.15 -8.16
N GLN A 35 -8.08 -5.78 -8.50
CA GLN A 35 -8.38 -5.00 -9.69
C GLN A 35 -7.77 -3.59 -9.63
N PHE A 36 -7.72 -2.98 -8.45
CA PHE A 36 -7.06 -1.69 -8.25
C PHE A 36 -5.54 -1.79 -8.20
N ARG A 37 -4.99 -2.87 -7.63
CA ARG A 37 -3.53 -3.10 -7.60
C ARG A 37 -2.97 -3.14 -9.02
N ASN A 38 -3.59 -3.88 -9.93
CA ASN A 38 -3.15 -4.00 -11.32
C ASN A 38 -3.05 -2.65 -12.05
N PHE A 39 -3.90 -1.68 -11.69
CA PHE A 39 -3.88 -0.35 -12.31
C PHE A 39 -2.81 0.57 -11.69
N TRP A 40 -2.62 0.50 -10.37
CA TRP A 40 -1.77 1.44 -9.65
C TRP A 40 -0.31 0.96 -9.53
N GLU A 41 -0.08 -0.33 -9.42
CA GLU A 41 1.25 -0.91 -9.18
C GLU A 41 2.27 -0.50 -10.26
N PRO A 42 1.99 -0.60 -11.58
CA PRO A 42 2.94 -0.14 -12.59
C PRO A 42 3.22 1.37 -12.55
N LYS A 43 2.22 2.17 -12.15
CA LYS A 43 2.35 3.63 -12.04
C LYS A 43 3.21 4.03 -10.84
N LEU A 44 3.04 3.32 -9.72
CA LEU A 44 3.83 3.54 -8.51
C LEU A 44 5.27 3.09 -8.70
N ASP A 45 5.50 2.00 -9.44
CA ASP A 45 6.85 1.55 -9.79
C ASP A 45 7.57 2.54 -10.72
N ALA A 46 6.87 3.08 -11.71
CA ALA A 46 7.40 4.14 -12.56
C ALA A 46 7.76 5.40 -11.74
N LEU A 47 6.89 5.79 -10.80
CA LEU A 47 7.17 6.91 -9.90
C LEU A 47 8.40 6.64 -9.02
N ALA A 48 8.53 5.43 -8.46
CA ALA A 48 9.69 5.05 -7.66
C ALA A 48 10.99 5.16 -8.47
N THR A 49 10.94 4.75 -9.75
CA THR A 49 12.06 4.87 -10.69
C THR A 49 12.45 6.33 -10.92
N GLU A 50 11.49 7.21 -11.18
CA GLU A 50 11.75 8.64 -11.38
C GLU A 50 12.30 9.31 -10.11
N ILE A 51 11.80 8.94 -8.94
CA ILE A 51 12.35 9.40 -7.65
C ILE A 51 13.81 8.96 -7.51
N ALA A 52 14.13 7.71 -7.83
CA ALA A 52 15.49 7.19 -7.78
C ALA A 52 16.43 7.92 -8.75
N ARG A 53 15.94 8.21 -9.96
CA ARG A 53 16.65 9.02 -10.96
C ARG A 53 16.95 10.42 -10.46
N GLY A 54 15.96 11.15 -9.96
CA GLY A 54 16.14 12.50 -9.43
C GLY A 54 17.03 12.54 -8.18
N LYS A 55 17.06 11.47 -7.36
CA LYS A 55 18.04 11.32 -6.28
C LYS A 55 19.46 11.13 -6.81
N ARG A 56 19.65 10.37 -7.89
CA ARG A 56 20.96 10.18 -8.53
C ARG A 56 21.48 11.47 -9.16
N GLU A 57 20.64 12.20 -9.88
CA GLU A 57 21.01 13.47 -10.51
C GLU A 57 21.47 14.50 -9.47
N ARG A 58 20.76 14.61 -8.33
CA ARG A 58 21.16 15.48 -7.22
C ARG A 58 22.50 15.10 -6.57
N ARG A 59 22.82 13.80 -6.50
CA ARG A 59 24.13 13.34 -5.99
C ARG A 59 25.27 13.61 -6.96
N ASN A 60 24.99 13.53 -8.26
CA ASN A 60 25.98 13.74 -9.31
C ASN A 60 26.14 15.22 -9.69
N ALA A 61 25.24 16.09 -9.24
CA ALA A 61 25.35 17.53 -9.44
C ALA A 61 26.67 18.01 -8.83
N PRO A 62 27.53 18.70 -9.61
CA PRO A 62 28.81 19.17 -9.11
C PRO A 62 28.56 20.14 -7.95
N ILE A 63 29.27 19.94 -6.83
CA ILE A 63 29.27 20.89 -5.72
C ILE A 63 29.80 22.22 -6.28
N ASN A 64 28.90 23.15 -6.57
CA ASN A 64 29.29 24.49 -7.01
C ASN A 64 29.92 25.21 -5.80
N LYS A 65 31.24 25.12 -5.66
CA LYS A 65 32.03 25.94 -4.73
C LYS A 65 32.04 27.39 -5.23
N ARG A 66 30.91 28.10 -5.13
CA ARG A 66 30.84 29.56 -5.19
C ARG A 66 30.41 30.10 -3.83
N SER A 67 31.30 29.99 -2.86
CA SER A 67 31.32 30.90 -1.72
C SER A 67 32.74 30.92 -1.18
N GLY A 68 33.48 31.96 -1.56
CA GLY A 68 34.89 32.06 -1.25
C GLY A 68 35.60 33.12 -2.08
N LYS A 69 35.03 34.32 -2.21
CA LYS A 69 35.85 35.49 -2.48
C LYS A 69 35.55 36.52 -1.39
N ARG A 70 36.30 36.39 -0.31
CA ARG A 70 36.56 37.49 0.61
C ARG A 70 37.30 38.56 -0.19
N ALA A 71 36.75 39.76 -0.22
CA ALA A 71 37.46 41.02 -0.40
C ALA A 71 36.68 42.05 0.42
#